data_AF-A0ABD6ETC8-F1
#
_entry.id   AF-A0ABD6ETC8-F1
#
_cell.length_a   1.000
_cell.length_b   1.000
_cell.length_c   1.000
_cell.angle_alpha   90.00
_cell.angle_beta   90.00
_cell.angle_gamma   90.00
#
_symmetry.space_group_name_H-M   'P 1'
#
loop_
_entity.id
_entity.type
_entity.pdbx_description
1 polymer ?
#
loop_
_entity_poly.entity_id
_entity_poly.type
_entity_poly.pdbx_seq_one_letter_code
_entity_poly.pdbx_strand_id
1 'polypeptide(L)'
;MEQIIDLLNRGSITKLDPNDVMALDSYQQRTDLSRLCFDALLSMSQCEESSYSSSFDRSSTVPKSISANSSVSQPSKLASTSSSANLGCSAISSLLSRCKEVLAGFTRDEQGAGNLNLPYERIVEMLSILNAVSTLIEGLVRRPNALQTGYFRELVNLYPVLVDCIPSCRCDRQVEQALTATLKSYEMIMRLKLQSQ
;
A
#
# COMPACT_ATOMS: atom_id res chain seq x y z
N MET A 1 16.24 7.54 0.21
CA MET A 1 15.94 8.97 0.46
C MET A 1 16.48 9.84 -0.68
N GLU A 2 17.77 9.77 -1.01
CA GLU A 2 18.37 10.56 -2.10
C GLU A 2 17.71 10.36 -3.47
N GLN A 3 17.35 9.13 -3.84
CA GLN A 3 16.65 8.85 -5.11
C GLN A 3 15.24 9.48 -5.20
N ILE A 4 14.54 9.60 -4.07
CA ILE A 4 13.22 10.27 -4.03
C ILE A 4 13.41 11.77 -4.22
N ILE A 5 14.41 12.35 -3.57
CA ILE A 5 14.74 13.77 -3.68
C ILE A 5 15.19 14.12 -5.11
N ASP A 6 16.04 13.29 -5.72
CA ASP A 6 16.46 13.46 -7.11
C ASP A 6 15.26 13.42 -8.07
N LEU A 7 14.36 12.46 -7.91
CA LEU A 7 13.16 12.34 -8.75
C LEU A 7 12.19 13.53 -8.56
N LEU A 8 12.04 14.04 -7.34
CA LEU A 8 11.25 15.24 -7.05
C LEU A 8 11.90 16.51 -7.62
N ASN A 9 13.24 16.61 -7.54
CA ASN A 9 14.01 17.74 -8.05
C ASN A 9 14.03 17.82 -9.58
N ARG A 10 13.77 16.70 -10.28
CA ARG A 10 13.68 16.66 -11.76
C ARG A 10 12.42 17.33 -12.32
N GLY A 11 11.42 17.63 -11.49
CA GLY A 11 10.28 18.50 -11.79
C GLY A 11 9.40 18.10 -13.00
N SER A 12 8.23 17.50 -12.75
CA SER A 12 6.94 17.83 -13.40
C SER A 12 5.88 16.79 -13.00
N ILE A 13 4.96 17.18 -12.11
CA ILE A 13 3.64 16.51 -11.98
C ILE A 13 2.58 17.53 -12.39
N THR A 14 2.78 18.18 -13.54
CA THR A 14 1.80 19.14 -14.05
C THR A 14 0.83 18.42 -14.99
N LYS A 15 -0.45 18.84 -14.94
CA LYS A 15 -1.56 18.31 -15.74
C LYS A 15 -1.15 18.13 -17.20
N LEU A 16 -1.27 16.92 -17.71
CA LEU A 16 -0.75 16.57 -19.02
C LEU A 16 -1.84 16.57 -20.07
N ASP A 17 -1.60 17.39 -21.11
CA ASP A 17 -2.25 17.29 -22.40
C ASP A 17 -1.80 15.97 -23.05
N PRO A 18 -2.73 15.10 -23.50
CA PRO A 18 -2.39 13.82 -24.15
C PRO A 18 -1.56 13.96 -25.44
N ASN A 19 -1.37 15.17 -25.98
CA ASN A 19 -0.54 15.42 -27.18
C ASN A 19 0.92 15.84 -26.88
N ASP A 20 1.34 15.94 -25.61
CA ASP A 20 2.69 16.37 -25.29
C ASP A 20 3.72 15.23 -25.46
N VAL A 21 4.77 15.44 -26.27
CA VAL A 21 5.84 14.45 -26.52
C VAL A 21 6.60 14.11 -25.23
N MET A 22 6.62 15.03 -24.25
CA MET A 22 7.23 14.82 -22.93
C MET A 22 6.28 14.14 -21.92
N ALA A 23 5.08 13.78 -22.36
CA ALA A 23 4.09 13.09 -21.54
C ALA A 23 4.57 11.74 -21.05
N LEU A 24 5.19 10.98 -21.94
CA LEU A 24 5.62 9.62 -21.66
C LEU A 24 6.67 9.59 -20.53
N ASP A 25 7.64 10.50 -20.58
CA ASP A 25 8.67 10.65 -19.54
C ASP A 25 8.05 11.06 -18.20
N SER A 26 7.04 11.92 -18.22
CA SER A 26 6.33 12.37 -17.02
C SER A 26 5.48 11.25 -16.39
N TYR A 27 4.83 10.40 -17.20
CA TYR A 27 4.12 9.21 -16.71
C TYR A 27 5.07 8.17 -16.13
N GLN A 28 6.23 7.98 -16.75
CA GLN A 28 7.27 7.09 -16.26
C GLN A 28 7.82 7.57 -14.91
N GLN A 29 8.13 8.87 -14.78
CA GLN A 29 8.58 9.48 -13.52
C GLN A 29 7.56 9.31 -12.39
N ARG A 30 6.25 9.47 -12.66
CA ARG A 30 5.21 9.21 -11.64
C ARG A 30 5.17 7.75 -11.21
N THR A 31 5.34 6.84 -12.16
CA THR A 31 5.38 5.40 -11.89
C THR A 31 6.58 5.05 -11.02
N ASP A 32 7.75 5.61 -11.33
CA ASP A 32 8.97 5.40 -10.55
C ASP A 32 8.89 6.04 -9.17
N LEU A 33 8.26 7.21 -9.05
CA LEU A 33 8.02 7.86 -7.76
C LEU A 33 7.08 7.01 -6.90
N SER A 34 5.99 6.51 -7.49
CA SER A 34 5.04 5.62 -6.82
C SER A 34 5.77 4.38 -6.26
N ARG A 35 6.61 3.74 -7.08
CA ARG A 35 7.45 2.59 -6.66
C ARG A 35 8.34 2.94 -5.46
N LEU A 36 9.05 4.06 -5.51
CA LEU A 36 9.92 4.50 -4.41
C LEU A 36 9.15 4.79 -3.12
N CYS A 37 7.95 5.38 -3.24
CA CYS A 37 7.06 5.61 -2.10
C CYS A 37 6.59 4.29 -1.47
N PHE A 38 6.17 3.32 -2.29
CA PHE A 38 5.83 1.99 -1.80
C PHE A 38 7.01 1.29 -1.13
N ASP A 39 8.20 1.38 -1.71
CA ASP A 39 9.42 0.80 -1.15
C ASP A 39 9.77 1.41 0.21
N ALA A 40 9.57 2.72 0.38
CA ALA A 40 9.73 3.40 1.65
C ALA A 40 8.72 2.90 2.69
N LEU A 41 7.43 2.83 2.33
CA LEU A 41 6.37 2.32 3.22
C LEU A 41 6.63 0.88 3.65
N LEU A 42 7.03 0.02 2.72
CA LEU A 42 7.37 -1.38 3.00
C LEU A 42 8.59 -1.50 3.90
N SER A 43 9.62 -0.67 3.69
CA SER A 43 10.83 -0.67 4.54
C SER A 43 10.53 -0.18 5.96
N MET A 44 9.64 0.82 6.11
CA MET A 44 9.17 1.26 7.42
C MET A 44 8.43 0.15 8.15
N SER A 45 7.60 -0.61 7.43
CA SER A 45 6.78 -1.69 8.02
C SER A 45 7.56 -2.89 8.58
N GLN A 46 8.85 -3.04 8.24
CA GLN A 46 9.68 -4.20 8.64
C GLN A 46 10.44 -4.01 9.95
N CYS A 47 10.30 -2.86 10.61
CA CYS A 47 11.18 -2.50 11.73
C CYS A 47 10.80 -3.12 13.10
N GLU A 48 9.90 -4.10 13.18
CA GLU A 48 9.37 -4.64 14.45
C GLU A 48 9.84 -6.07 14.83
N GLU A 49 11.05 -6.50 14.49
CA GLU A 49 11.58 -7.78 15.04
C GLU A 49 12.93 -7.66 15.74
N SER A 50 13.08 -6.69 16.63
CA SER A 50 14.20 -6.72 17.59
C SER A 50 13.88 -6.00 18.90
N SER A 51 12.89 -6.49 19.68
CA SER A 51 12.81 -6.27 21.13
C SER A 51 11.69 -7.09 21.81
N TYR A 52 11.86 -8.40 21.96
CA TYR A 52 11.38 -9.12 23.15
C TYR A 52 12.11 -10.45 23.32
N SER A 53 13.27 -10.38 23.97
CA SER A 53 13.84 -11.52 24.67
C SER A 53 14.59 -11.00 25.89
N SER A 54 13.85 -10.65 26.94
CA SER A 54 14.34 -10.69 28.32
C SER A 54 13.19 -10.85 29.29
N SER A 55 12.99 -12.12 29.67
CA SER A 55 12.53 -12.65 30.95
C SER A 55 12.39 -11.64 32.11
N PHE A 56 11.23 -11.66 32.80
CA PHE A 56 11.25 -11.71 34.26
C PHE A 56 9.99 -12.39 34.82
N ASP A 57 10.24 -13.14 35.89
CA ASP A 57 9.40 -14.12 36.55
C ASP A 57 8.18 -13.58 37.33
N ARG A 58 7.20 -14.50 37.45
CA ARG A 58 6.20 -14.75 38.51
C ARG A 58 5.91 -13.70 39.62
N SER A 59 4.59 -13.56 39.83
CA SER A 59 3.83 -13.59 41.11
C SER A 59 3.34 -12.28 41.74
N SER A 60 2.00 -12.10 41.68
CA SER A 60 1.05 -11.83 42.78
C SER A 60 1.30 -10.74 43.85
N THR A 61 0.23 -9.96 44.09
CA THR A 61 -0.21 -9.19 45.29
C THR A 61 -0.07 -7.64 45.31
N VAL A 62 -1.24 -7.01 45.40
CA VAL A 62 -1.66 -5.61 45.69
C VAL A 62 -1.37 -5.20 47.17
N PRO A 63 -1.60 -3.96 47.67
CA PRO A 63 -1.48 -2.58 47.12
C PRO A 63 -0.87 -1.51 48.11
N LYS A 64 -0.85 -0.22 47.68
CA LYS A 64 -1.08 1.04 48.48
C LYS A 64 0.16 1.87 48.92
N SER A 65 0.31 3.10 48.38
CA SER A 65 0.24 4.40 49.11
C SER A 65 0.81 5.59 48.31
N ILE A 66 0.25 6.77 48.60
CA ILE A 66 0.44 8.13 48.07
C ILE A 66 1.86 8.69 48.39
N SER A 67 2.47 9.46 47.47
CA SER A 67 3.22 10.69 47.82
C SER A 67 3.60 11.52 46.59
N ALA A 68 3.38 12.84 46.70
CA ALA A 68 3.83 13.86 45.77
C ALA A 68 5.36 14.09 45.87
N ASN A 69 6.00 14.42 44.74
CA ASN A 69 6.81 15.64 44.61
C ASN A 69 7.39 15.82 43.20
N SER A 70 7.41 17.10 42.83
CA SER A 70 8.02 17.72 41.66
C SER A 70 9.55 17.72 41.71
N SER A 71 10.20 17.36 40.61
CA SER A 71 11.51 17.91 40.26
C SER A 71 11.79 17.75 38.75
N VAL A 72 12.08 18.91 38.16
CA VAL A 72 12.60 19.16 36.82
C VAL A 72 13.86 18.34 36.54
N SER A 73 13.94 17.69 35.36
CA SER A 73 15.18 17.43 34.61
C SER A 73 14.93 16.88 33.20
N GLN A 74 15.29 17.71 32.20
CA GLN A 74 15.87 17.35 30.89
C GLN A 74 15.10 16.57 29.80
N PRO A 75 15.43 16.79 28.51
CA PRO A 75 14.66 16.30 27.37
C PRO A 75 15.07 14.86 27.01
N SER A 76 14.20 13.91 27.32
CA SER A 76 14.34 12.51 26.90
C SER A 76 13.97 12.35 25.43
N LYS A 77 14.95 12.55 24.56
CA LYS A 77 15.04 11.97 23.22
C LYS A 77 15.06 10.45 23.40
N LEU A 78 14.00 9.71 23.05
CA LEU A 78 13.96 8.27 22.73
C LEU A 78 12.48 7.80 22.64
N ALA A 79 11.78 8.17 21.58
CA ALA A 79 10.45 7.62 21.24
C ALA A 79 10.16 7.90 19.75
N SER A 80 10.69 7.10 18.83
CA SER A 80 10.30 7.25 17.41
C SER A 80 10.57 6.07 16.47
N THR A 81 10.92 4.88 16.98
CA THR A 81 11.11 3.69 16.11
C THR A 81 9.84 2.84 16.03
N SER A 82 9.11 2.62 17.12
CA SER A 82 7.83 1.88 17.09
C SER A 82 6.71 2.64 16.37
N SER A 83 6.72 3.98 16.40
CA SER A 83 5.68 4.78 15.74
C SER A 83 5.78 4.74 14.21
N SER A 84 6.99 4.62 13.65
CA SER A 84 7.21 4.65 12.21
C SER A 84 6.88 3.31 11.55
N ALA A 85 7.14 2.18 12.23
CA ALA A 85 6.74 0.86 11.73
C ALA A 85 5.21 0.68 11.72
N ASN A 86 4.56 1.11 12.79
CA ASN A 86 3.10 1.17 12.84
C ASN A 86 2.51 2.11 11.77
N LEU A 87 3.20 3.19 11.42
CA LEU A 87 2.77 4.10 10.37
C LEU A 87 2.83 3.45 8.98
N GLY A 88 3.91 2.73 8.64
CA GLY A 88 4.01 1.99 7.38
C GLY A 88 2.90 0.94 7.22
N CYS A 89 2.68 0.12 8.25
CA CYS A 89 1.60 -0.86 8.27
C CYS A 89 0.21 -0.22 8.14
N SER A 90 -0.04 0.85 8.89
CA SER A 90 -1.34 1.55 8.89
C SER A 90 -1.61 2.25 7.55
N ALA A 91 -0.59 2.82 6.93
CA ALA A 91 -0.70 3.47 5.62
C ALA A 91 -1.02 2.45 4.52
N ILE A 92 -0.33 1.31 4.49
CA ILE A 92 -0.59 0.25 3.52
C ILE A 92 -1.99 -0.34 3.72
N SER A 93 -2.40 -0.57 4.97
CA SER A 93 -3.73 -1.10 5.28
C SER A 93 -4.83 -0.10 4.87
N SER A 94 -4.66 1.19 5.19
CA SER A 94 -5.60 2.23 4.78
C SER A 94 -5.71 2.35 3.25
N LEU A 95 -4.58 2.22 2.55
CA LEU A 95 -4.55 2.21 1.09
C LEU A 95 -5.32 0.99 0.54
N LEU A 96 -5.08 -0.21 1.06
CA LEU A 96 -5.77 -1.43 0.62
C LEU A 96 -7.28 -1.36 0.87
N SER A 97 -7.69 -0.86 2.04
CA SER A 97 -9.10 -0.58 2.33
C SER A 97 -9.70 0.37 1.30
N ARG A 98 -9.00 1.46 0.97
CA ARG A 98 -9.46 2.41 -0.05
C ARG A 98 -9.52 1.77 -1.44
N CYS A 99 -8.53 0.99 -1.84
CA CYS A 99 -8.54 0.23 -3.09
C CYS A 99 -9.80 -0.65 -3.17
N LYS A 100 -10.11 -1.37 -2.10
CA LYS A 100 -11.30 -2.23 -2.02
C LYS A 100 -12.60 -1.46 -2.24
N GLU A 101 -12.74 -0.31 -1.59
CA GLU A 101 -13.93 0.55 -1.74
C GLU A 101 -14.11 1.05 -3.18
N VAL A 102 -13.02 1.48 -3.82
CA VAL A 102 -13.05 1.97 -5.21
C VAL A 102 -13.42 0.84 -6.16
N LEU A 103 -12.82 -0.34 -6.03
CA LEU A 103 -13.14 -1.50 -6.86
C LEU A 103 -14.63 -1.88 -6.75
N ALA A 104 -15.13 -1.99 -5.52
CA ALA A 104 -16.54 -2.31 -5.28
C ALA A 104 -17.48 -1.20 -5.79
N GLY A 105 -17.09 0.06 -5.62
CA GLY A 105 -17.81 1.21 -6.15
C GLY A 105 -17.87 1.20 -7.68
N PHE A 106 -16.75 0.94 -8.34
CA PHE A 106 -16.67 0.85 -9.81
C PHE A 106 -17.59 -0.24 -10.36
N THR A 107 -17.55 -1.44 -9.77
CA THR A 107 -18.44 -2.55 -10.17
C THR A 107 -19.92 -2.18 -10.04
N ARG A 108 -20.30 -1.52 -8.94
CA ARG A 108 -21.68 -1.06 -8.73
C ARG A 108 -22.06 0.04 -9.72
N ASP A 109 -21.17 0.98 -9.98
CA ASP A 109 -21.41 2.10 -10.89
C ASP A 109 -21.59 1.58 -12.33
N GLU A 110 -20.75 0.64 -12.80
CA GLU A 110 -20.91 -0.03 -14.10
C GLU A 110 -22.24 -0.80 -14.20
N GLN A 111 -22.59 -1.58 -13.17
CA GLN A 111 -23.85 -2.32 -13.14
C GLN A 111 -25.08 -1.41 -13.17
N GLY A 112 -24.99 -0.24 -12.53
CA GLY A 112 -26.05 0.77 -12.53
C GLY A 112 -26.12 1.60 -13.81
N ALA A 113 -25.00 1.76 -14.52
CA ALA A 113 -24.93 2.54 -15.76
C ALA A 113 -25.57 1.82 -16.98
N GLY A 114 -25.67 0.49 -16.93
CA GLY A 114 -26.25 -0.30 -18.02
C GLY A 114 -25.39 -0.24 -19.28
N ASN A 115 -25.89 0.42 -20.34
CA ASN A 115 -25.17 0.59 -21.61
C ASN A 115 -24.43 1.95 -21.72
N LEU A 116 -24.49 2.77 -20.68
CA LEU A 116 -23.81 4.08 -20.67
C LEU A 116 -22.39 3.91 -20.14
N ASN A 117 -21.43 4.57 -20.80
CA ASN A 117 -20.05 4.59 -20.31
C ASN A 117 -19.97 5.42 -19.02
N LEU A 118 -19.17 4.94 -18.06
CA LEU A 118 -18.85 5.72 -16.87
C LEU A 118 -18.06 7.00 -17.19
N PRO A 119 -18.12 8.02 -16.32
CA PRO A 119 -17.28 9.20 -16.44
C PRO A 119 -15.80 8.83 -16.50
N TYR A 120 -15.02 9.59 -17.28
CA TYR A 120 -13.59 9.35 -17.45
C TYR A 120 -12.84 9.35 -16.11
N GLU A 121 -13.27 10.16 -15.15
CA GLU A 121 -12.71 10.22 -13.80
C GLU A 121 -12.78 8.87 -13.10
N ARG A 122 -13.87 8.10 -13.30
CA ARG A 122 -14.01 6.75 -12.74
C ARG A 122 -13.06 5.75 -13.37
N ILE A 123 -12.85 5.85 -14.68
CA ILE A 123 -11.90 5.03 -15.42
C ILE A 123 -10.47 5.29 -14.91
N VAL A 124 -10.08 6.56 -14.78
CA VAL A 124 -8.77 6.95 -14.26
C VAL A 124 -8.57 6.51 -12.80
N GLU A 125 -9.60 6.65 -11.96
CA GLU A 125 -9.55 6.17 -10.57
C GLU A 125 -9.31 4.66 -10.52
N MET A 126 -10.05 3.89 -11.32
CA MET A 126 -9.90 2.44 -11.43
C MET A 126 -8.49 2.04 -11.89
N LEU A 127 -7.97 2.67 -12.95
CA LEU A 127 -6.61 2.45 -13.44
C LEU A 127 -5.55 2.77 -12.38
N SER A 128 -5.74 3.86 -11.63
CA SER A 128 -4.83 4.25 -10.55
C SER A 128 -4.77 3.19 -9.45
N ILE A 129 -5.93 2.64 -9.05
CA ILE A 129 -5.99 1.59 -8.03
C ILE A 129 -5.34 0.29 -8.52
N LEU A 130 -5.64 -0.15 -9.74
CA LEU A 130 -5.04 -1.37 -10.31
C LEU A 130 -3.51 -1.29 -10.40
N ASN A 131 -3.00 -0.13 -10.84
CA ASN A 131 -1.55 0.12 -10.89
C ASN A 131 -0.92 0.19 -9.49
N ALA A 132 -1.60 0.80 -8.52
CA ALA A 132 -1.15 0.85 -7.13
C ALA A 132 -1.04 -0.55 -6.52
N VAL A 133 -2.05 -1.39 -6.71
CA VAL A 133 -2.07 -2.78 -6.22
C VAL A 133 -0.96 -3.60 -6.88
N SER A 134 -0.79 -3.50 -8.20
CA SER A 134 0.28 -4.18 -8.92
C SER A 134 1.67 -3.78 -8.40
N THR A 135 1.89 -2.48 -8.19
CA THR A 135 3.16 -1.93 -7.68
C THR A 135 3.43 -2.40 -6.25
N LEU A 136 2.40 -2.42 -5.39
CA LEU A 136 2.51 -2.94 -4.04
C LEU A 136 2.90 -4.42 -4.03
N ILE A 137 2.25 -5.24 -4.87
CA ILE A 137 2.57 -6.68 -5.00
C ILE A 137 4.03 -6.86 -5.44
N GLU A 138 4.49 -6.13 -6.45
CA GLU A 138 5.88 -6.18 -6.90
C GLU A 138 6.86 -5.83 -5.76
N GLY A 139 6.55 -4.79 -4.97
CA GLY A 139 7.32 -4.40 -3.80
C GLY A 139 7.36 -5.47 -2.70
N LEU A 140 6.27 -6.23 -2.52
CA LEU A 140 6.17 -7.33 -1.56
C LEU A 140 6.93 -8.57 -2.03
N VAL A 141 6.84 -8.91 -3.31
CA VAL A 141 7.56 -10.03 -3.92
C VAL A 141 9.08 -9.86 -3.75
N ARG A 142 9.57 -8.62 -3.82
CA ARG A 142 10.98 -8.29 -3.54
C ARG A 142 11.39 -8.46 -2.07
N ARG A 143 10.44 -8.60 -1.13
CA ARG A 143 10.69 -8.60 0.31
C ARG A 143 9.93 -9.75 1.00
N PRO A 144 10.46 -10.98 1.00
CA PRO A 144 9.72 -12.16 1.48
C PRO A 144 9.27 -12.07 2.95
N ASN A 145 10.01 -11.35 3.81
CA ASN A 145 9.62 -11.12 5.21
C ASN A 145 8.31 -10.30 5.35
N ALA A 146 7.97 -9.49 4.34
CA ALA A 146 6.72 -8.71 4.31
C ALA A 146 5.46 -9.60 4.18
N LEU A 147 5.61 -10.88 3.79
CA LEU A 147 4.50 -11.82 3.61
C LEU A 147 3.91 -12.37 4.91
N GLN A 148 4.46 -12.00 6.07
CA GLN A 148 3.96 -12.41 7.40
C GLN A 148 3.18 -11.30 8.13
N THR A 149 3.02 -10.15 7.48
CA THR A 149 2.43 -8.94 8.09
C THR A 149 0.91 -8.90 8.00
N GLY A 150 0.28 -8.04 8.81
CA GLY A 150 -1.17 -7.86 8.82
C GLY A 150 -1.76 -7.37 7.50
N TYR A 151 -1.03 -6.54 6.75
CA TYR A 151 -1.47 -6.02 5.45
C TYR A 151 -1.43 -7.08 4.34
N PHE A 152 -0.62 -8.14 4.47
CA PHE A 152 -0.64 -9.26 3.52
C PHE A 152 -2.00 -9.95 3.49
N ARG A 153 -2.63 -10.15 4.67
CA ARG A 153 -3.98 -10.71 4.77
C ARG A 153 -5.00 -9.82 4.08
N GLU A 154 -4.88 -8.50 4.22
CA GLU A 154 -5.78 -7.55 3.58
C GLU A 154 -5.62 -7.56 2.06
N LEU A 155 -4.39 -7.69 1.55
CA LEU A 155 -4.10 -7.87 0.14
C LEU A 155 -4.71 -9.17 -0.41
N VAL A 156 -4.58 -10.29 0.31
CA VAL A 156 -5.24 -11.56 -0.08
C VAL A 156 -6.76 -11.40 -0.11
N ASN A 157 -7.34 -10.68 0.84
CA ASN A 157 -8.78 -10.40 0.88
C ASN A 157 -9.25 -9.43 -0.22
N LEU A 158 -8.34 -8.74 -0.91
CA LEU A 158 -8.65 -7.89 -2.06
C LEU A 158 -8.84 -8.70 -3.34
N TYR A 159 -8.17 -9.86 -3.46
CA TYR A 159 -8.25 -10.75 -4.62
C TYR A 159 -9.70 -11.08 -5.05
N PRO A 160 -10.62 -11.56 -4.17
CA PRO A 160 -11.98 -11.86 -4.59
C PRO A 160 -12.70 -10.63 -5.17
N VAL A 161 -12.46 -9.44 -4.61
CA VAL A 161 -13.05 -8.19 -5.12
C VAL A 161 -12.55 -7.88 -6.53
N LEU A 162 -11.26 -8.10 -6.82
CA LEU A 162 -10.71 -7.93 -8.17
C LEU A 162 -11.32 -8.92 -9.17
N VAL A 163 -11.56 -10.16 -8.74
CA VAL A 163 -12.21 -11.18 -9.59
C VAL A 163 -13.66 -10.79 -9.88
N ASP A 164 -14.38 -10.26 -8.90
CA ASP A 164 -15.75 -9.76 -9.06
C ASP A 164 -15.83 -8.55 -10.01
N CYS A 165 -14.74 -7.80 -10.19
CA CYS A 165 -14.68 -6.70 -11.17
C CYS A 165 -14.57 -7.17 -12.63
N ILE A 166 -14.18 -8.42 -12.91
CA ILE A 166 -13.91 -8.90 -14.28
C ILE A 166 -15.06 -8.61 -15.25
N PRO A 167 -16.35 -8.87 -14.92
CA PRO A 167 -17.45 -8.57 -15.83
C PRO A 167 -17.59 -7.08 -16.15
N SER A 168 -17.40 -6.22 -15.13
CA SER A 168 -17.51 -4.77 -15.23
C SER A 168 -16.37 -4.12 -16.00
N CYS A 169 -15.19 -4.75 -16.08
CA CYS A 169 -14.04 -4.16 -16.76
C CYS A 169 -14.01 -4.39 -18.27
N ARG A 170 -14.92 -5.21 -18.85
CA ARG A 170 -14.89 -5.59 -20.28
C ARG A 170 -15.22 -4.45 -21.24
N CYS A 171 -15.90 -3.42 -20.76
CA CYS A 171 -16.31 -2.28 -21.58
C CYS A 171 -15.13 -1.36 -21.91
N ASP A 172 -14.06 -1.36 -21.09
CA ASP A 172 -12.88 -0.55 -21.27
C ASP A 172 -11.61 -1.41 -21.36
N ARG A 173 -10.96 -1.38 -22.52
CA ARG A 173 -9.78 -2.21 -22.80
C ARG A 173 -8.58 -1.86 -21.91
N GLN A 174 -8.41 -0.60 -21.50
CA GLN A 174 -7.29 -0.21 -20.65
C GLN A 174 -7.51 -0.75 -19.23
N VAL A 175 -8.74 -0.65 -18.72
CA VAL A 175 -9.11 -1.19 -17.41
C VAL A 175 -8.99 -2.72 -17.40
N GLU A 176 -9.46 -3.40 -18.45
CA GLU A 176 -9.33 -4.86 -18.60
C GLU A 176 -7.86 -5.31 -18.58
N GLN A 177 -6.99 -4.61 -19.32
CA GLN A 177 -5.56 -4.90 -19.35
C GLN A 177 -4.90 -4.68 -17.98
N ALA A 178 -5.21 -3.56 -17.32
CA ALA A 178 -4.69 -3.27 -15.98
C ALA A 178 -5.18 -4.29 -14.95
N LEU A 179 -6.44 -4.72 -15.02
CA LEU A 179 -7.00 -5.74 -14.13
C LEU A 179 -6.30 -7.08 -14.35
N THR A 180 -6.12 -7.46 -15.61
CA THR A 180 -5.41 -8.69 -15.97
C THR A 180 -3.97 -8.68 -15.47
N ALA A 181 -3.25 -7.57 -15.61
CA ALA A 181 -1.90 -7.41 -15.09
C ALA A 181 -1.86 -7.51 -13.56
N THR A 182 -2.85 -6.91 -12.89
CA THR A 182 -2.98 -6.98 -11.43
C THR A 182 -3.23 -8.41 -10.96
N LEU A 183 -4.16 -9.13 -11.59
CA LEU A 183 -4.45 -10.53 -11.26
C LEU A 183 -3.23 -11.45 -11.51
N LYS A 184 -2.49 -11.24 -12.61
CA LYS A 184 -1.22 -11.93 -12.86
C LYS A 184 -0.17 -11.62 -11.80
N SER A 185 -0.21 -10.44 -11.19
CA SER A 185 0.73 -10.10 -10.12
C SER A 185 0.51 -10.95 -8.87
N TYR A 186 -0.73 -11.36 -8.57
CA TYR A 186 -1.01 -12.32 -7.48
C TYR A 186 -0.38 -13.70 -7.73
N GLU A 187 -0.18 -14.11 -8.99
CA GLU A 187 0.54 -15.35 -9.31
C GLU A 187 1.98 -15.33 -8.77
N MET A 188 2.63 -14.17 -8.77
CA MET A 188 3.98 -14.00 -8.22
C MET A 188 4.00 -14.27 -6.70
N ILE A 189 2.99 -13.81 -5.97
CA ILE A 189 2.83 -14.08 -4.54
C ILE A 189 2.65 -15.58 -4.28
N MET A 190 1.79 -16.24 -5.06
CA MET A 190 1.52 -17.67 -4.91
C MET A 190 2.79 -18.51 -5.17
N ARG A 191 3.56 -18.19 -6.22
CA ARG A 191 4.83 -18.86 -6.50
C ARG A 191 5.85 -18.74 -5.37
N LEU A 192 5.97 -17.55 -4.77
CA LEU A 192 6.88 -17.34 -3.64
C LEU A 192 6.50 -18.17 -2.42
N LYS A 193 5.20 -18.23 -2.07
CA LYS A 193 4.74 -19.04 -0.94
C LYS A 193 4.98 -20.54 -1.15
N LEU A 194 4.86 -21.02 -2.39
CA LEU A 194 5.09 -22.43 -2.72
C LEU A 194 6.57 -22.85 -2.64
N GLN A 195 7.50 -21.94 -2.93
CA GLN A 195 8.96 -22.21 -2.82
C GLN A 195 9.49 -22.16 -1.38
N SER A 196 8.70 -21.62 -0.44
CA SER A 196 9.07 -21.47 0.97
C SER A 196 8.63 -22.66 1.85
N GLN A 197 8.03 -23.71 1.27
CA GLN A 197 7.70 -24.98 1.93
C GLN A 197 8.67 -26.08 1.50
#